data_AF-A0A336M6B2-F1
#
_entry.id   AF-A0A336M6B2-F1
#
_cell.length_a   1.000
_cell.length_b   1.000
_cell.length_c   1.000
_cell.angle_alpha   90.00
_cell.angle_beta   90.00
_cell.angle_gamma   90.00
#
_symmetry.space_group_name_H-M   'P 1'
#
loop_
_entity.id
_entity.type
_entity.pdbx_description
1 polymer ?
#
loop_
_entity_poly.entity_id
_entity_poly.type
_entity_poly.pdbx_seq_one_letter_code
_entity_poly.pdbx_strand_id
1 'polypeptide(L)' 'MLGKQILSRVPQLCGQSFVRRAHDHGGVMGRNLPFGIDNKAKFTVLFTFFLGSGIALPYMVVRHHLTK' A
#
# COMPACT_ATOMS: atom_id res chain seq x y z
N MET A 1 16.34 -32.09 22.13
CA MET A 1 16.73 -31.34 20.90
C MET A 1 15.54 -30.85 20.06
N LEU A 2 14.30 -30.99 20.53
CA LEU A 2 13.07 -30.64 19.77
C LEU A 2 12.63 -29.17 19.94
N GLY A 3 12.98 -28.51 21.06
CA GLY A 3 12.54 -27.15 21.37
C GLY A 3 13.25 -26.02 20.59
N LYS A 4 14.44 -26.27 20.02
CA LYS A 4 15.20 -25.24 19.27
C LYS A 4 14.71 -25.02 17.83
N GLN A 5 13.96 -25.98 17.26
CA GLN A 5 13.43 -25.92 15.89
C GLN A 5 12.10 -25.16 15.78
N ILE A 6 11.39 -25.01 16.89
CA ILE A 6 10.11 -24.29 16.96
C ILE A 6 10.37 -22.78 17.18
N LEU A 7 11.35 -22.45 18.03
CA LEU A 7 11.70 -21.06 18.35
C LEU A 7 12.33 -20.31 17.15
N SER A 8 12.96 -21.02 16.22
CA SER A 8 13.56 -20.43 15.02
C SER A 8 12.56 -20.11 13.90
N ARG A 9 11.35 -20.68 13.93
CA ARG A 9 10.30 -20.46 12.90
C ARG A 9 9.32 -19.33 13.20
N VAL A 10 9.28 -18.83 14.43
CA VAL A 10 8.42 -17.70 14.83
C VAL A 10 8.78 -16.39 14.11
N PRO A 11 10.06 -16.00 13.90
CA PRO A 11 10.36 -14.74 13.20
C PRO A 11 10.06 -14.80 11.70
N GLN A 12 9.92 -16.00 11.13
CA GLN A 12 9.66 -16.17 9.69
C GLN A 12 8.20 -15.91 9.31
N LEU A 13 7.24 -15.94 10.24
CA LEU A 13 5.82 -15.72 9.92
C LEU A 13 5.45 -14.23 9.77
N CYS A 14 6.18 -13.32 10.43
CA CYS A 14 5.90 -11.88 10.38
C CYS A 14 6.60 -11.17 9.20
N GLY A 15 7.70 -11.73 8.68
CA GLY A 15 8.49 -11.10 7.61
C GLY A 15 8.20 -11.58 6.18
N GLN A 16 7.40 -12.64 5.99
CA GLN A 16 7.27 -13.28 4.68
C GLN A 16 6.29 -12.60 3.71
N SER A 17 5.44 -11.70 4.18
CA SER A 17 4.49 -10.97 3.31
C SER A 17 5.16 -9.91 2.43
N PHE A 18 6.44 -9.59 2.66
CA PHE A 18 7.26 -8.72 1.81
C PHE A 18 8.27 -9.50 0.95
N VAL A 19 8.11 -10.82 0.80
CA VAL A 19 8.87 -11.56 -0.23
C VAL A 19 8.17 -11.29 -1.57
N ARG A 20 8.78 -10.42 -2.39
CA ARG A 20 8.33 -10.05 -3.74
C ARG A 20 8.07 -11.30 -4.59
N ARG A 21 6.81 -11.71 -4.70
CA ARG A 21 6.33 -12.83 -5.53
C ARG A 21 6.28 -12.50 -7.04
N ALA A 22 7.03 -11.52 -7.52
CA ALA A 22 7.01 -11.15 -8.92
C ALA A 22 8.43 -11.27 -9.49
N HIS A 23 8.57 -12.14 -10.48
CA HIS A 23 9.70 -12.22 -11.41
C HIS A 23 9.70 -10.96 -12.29
N ASP A 24 9.72 -9.78 -11.66
CA ASP A 24 9.58 -8.51 -12.34
C ASP A 24 10.94 -8.13 -12.95
N HIS A 25 10.95 -7.87 -14.25
CA HIS A 25 12.14 -7.39 -14.95
C HIS A 25 12.52 -6.03 -14.39
N GLY A 26 13.46 -6.03 -13.44
CA GLY A 26 14.03 -4.82 -12.88
C GLY A 26 14.54 -3.89 -13.98
N GLY A 27 14.45 -2.59 -13.76
CA GLY A 27 14.87 -1.56 -14.72
C GLY A 27 13.71 -0.82 -15.40
N VAL A 28 12.46 -1.29 -15.28
CA VAL A 28 11.29 -0.56 -15.76
C VAL A 28 10.71 0.29 -14.62
N MET A 29 10.78 1.62 -14.79
CA MET A 29 10.19 2.58 -13.85
C MET A 29 8.66 2.33 -13.76
N GLY A 30 8.10 2.27 -12.55
CA GLY A 30 6.66 2.08 -12.35
C GLY A 30 6.19 0.67 -12.00
N ARG A 31 6.93 -0.39 -12.38
CA ARG A 31 6.49 -1.78 -12.15
C ARG A 31 6.56 -2.27 -10.71
N ASN A 32 7.26 -1.53 -9.85
CA ASN A 32 7.31 -1.80 -8.41
C ASN A 32 6.21 -1.10 -7.61
N LEU A 33 5.34 -0.32 -8.28
CA LEU A 33 4.23 0.36 -7.64
C LEU A 33 2.96 -0.48 -7.76
N PRO A 34 2.05 -0.40 -6.77
CA PRO A 34 0.76 -1.08 -6.80
C PRO A 34 -0.25 -0.43 -7.77
N PHE A 35 0.18 0.52 -8.60
CA PHE A 35 -0.63 1.21 -9.61
C PHE A 35 0.21 1.52 -10.86
N GLY A 36 -0.43 1.49 -12.04
CA GLY A 36 0.23 1.76 -13.31
C GLY A 36 0.47 3.24 -13.56
N ILE A 37 1.62 3.57 -14.14
CA ILE A 37 2.01 4.94 -14.53
C ILE A 37 2.04 5.15 -16.06
N ASP A 38 1.53 4.18 -16.83
CA ASP A 38 1.59 4.17 -18.29
C ASP A 38 0.78 5.32 -18.92
N ASN A 39 -0.32 5.72 -18.26
CA ASN A 39 -1.19 6.79 -18.72
C ASN A 39 -1.17 7.95 -17.72
N LYS A 40 -0.63 9.08 -18.17
CA LYS A 40 -0.50 10.31 -17.36
C LYS A 40 -1.84 10.81 -16.83
N ALA A 41 -2.89 10.84 -17.67
CA ALA A 41 -4.21 11.32 -17.25
C ALA A 41 -4.84 10.41 -16.19
N LYS A 42 -4.78 9.09 -16.37
CA LYS A 42 -5.28 8.12 -15.38
C LYS A 42 -4.53 8.25 -14.06
N PHE A 43 -3.20 8.35 -14.12
CA PHE A 43 -2.36 8.52 -12.94
C PHE A 43 -2.71 9.80 -12.17
N THR A 44 -2.80 10.94 -12.85
CA THR A 44 -3.15 12.22 -12.20
C THR A 44 -4.52 12.15 -11.55
N VAL A 45 -5.52 11.58 -12.22
CA VAL A 45 -6.87 11.44 -11.67
C VAL A 45 -6.86 10.56 -10.40
N LEU A 46 -6.23 9.38 -10.46
CA LEU A 46 -6.08 8.50 -9.31
C LEU A 46 -5.36 9.18 -8.15
N PHE A 47 -4.27 9.90 -8.45
CA PHE A 47 -3.48 10.61 -7.46
C PHE A 47 -4.27 11.76 -6.82
N THR A 48 -4.99 12.55 -7.60
CA THR A 48 -5.85 13.63 -7.11
C THR A 48 -6.97 13.10 -6.23
N PHE A 49 -7.63 11.99 -6.60
CA PHE A 49 -8.65 11.38 -5.73
C PHE A 49 -8.06 10.80 -4.44
N PHE A 50 -6.89 10.17 -4.52
CA PHE A 50 -6.21 9.64 -3.35
C PHE A 50 -5.86 10.76 -2.35
N LEU A 51 -5.21 11.83 -2.80
CA LEU A 51 -4.89 12.96 -1.94
C LEU A 51 -6.13 13.75 -1.53
N GLY A 52 -7.03 14.01 -2.48
CA GLY A 52 -8.25 14.78 -2.26
C GLY A 52 -9.16 14.13 -1.22
N SER A 53 -9.27 12.80 -1.22
CA SER A 53 -10.06 12.10 -0.21
C SER A 53 -9.46 12.21 1.19
N GLY A 54 -8.13 12.09 1.33
CA GLY A 54 -7.44 12.28 2.60
C GLY A 54 -7.61 13.69 3.17
N ILE A 55 -7.54 14.71 2.31
CA ILE A 55 -7.73 16.11 2.72
C ILE A 55 -9.20 16.41 3.01
N ALA A 56 -10.14 15.92 2.19
CA ALA A 56 -11.57 16.23 2.33
C ALA A 56 -12.22 15.57 3.56
N LEU A 57 -11.76 14.39 3.96
CA LEU A 57 -12.31 13.59 5.06
C LEU A 57 -12.50 14.37 6.38
N PRO A 58 -11.47 15.02 6.97
CA PRO A 58 -11.64 15.75 8.23
C PRO A 58 -12.67 16.87 8.14
N TYR A 59 -12.74 17.59 7.00
CA TYR A 59 -13.75 18.65 6.81
C TYR A 59 -15.16 18.09 6.68
N MET A 60 -15.33 16.97 5.98
CA MET A 60 -16.64 16.31 5.89
C MET A 60 -17.11 15.81 7.26
N VAL A 61 -16.21 15.26 8.08
CA VAL A 61 -16.49 14.83 9.44
C VAL A 61 -16.91 16.01 10.32
N VAL A 62 -16.13 17.11 10.31
CA VAL A 62 -16.48 18.33 11.07
C VAL A 62 -17.82 18.90 10.61
N ARG A 63 -18.05 19.02 9.29
CA ARG A 63 -19.34 19.46 8.74
C ARG A 63 -20.48 18.58 9.25
N HIS A 64 -20.29 17.26 9.24
CA HIS A 64 -21.30 16.31 9.73
C HIS A 64 -21.59 16.51 11.22
N HIS A 65 -20.57 16.79 12.04
CA HIS A 65 -20.76 17.08 13.47
C HIS A 65 -21.43 18.43 13.73
N LEU A 66 -21.18 19.45 12.91
CA LEU A 66 -21.79 20.78 13.06
C LEU A 66 -23.26 20.84 12.62
N THR A 67 -23.71 19.90 11.80
CA THR A 67 -25.11 19.79 11.33
C THR A 67 -25.89 18.68 12.03
N LYS A 68 -25.33 18.17 13.12
CA LYS A 68 -25.97 17.21 14.01
C LYS A 68 -26.82 17.91 15.06
#